data_AF-A0A096LZK7-F1
#
_entry.id   AF-A0A096LZK7-F1
#
_cell.length_a   1.000
_cell.length_b   1.000
_cell.length_c   1.000
_cell.angle_alpha   90.00
_cell.angle_beta   90.00
_cell.angle_gamma   90.00
#
_symmetry.space_group_name_H-M   'P 1'
#
loop_
_entity.id
_entity.type
_entity.pdbx_description
1 polymer ?
#
loop_
_entity_poly.entity_id
_entity_poly.type
_entity_poly.pdbx_seq_one_letter_code
_entity_poly.pdbx_strand_id
1 'polypeptide(L)'
;GVLIFTSFIITNIFLLFPLCLFILHSGIQQWWRNNRSASSMSHSDFFTFHLAVIELMSVFGCVLGLCAPYSNRSVLITAVNILSFSSFGGVYIHVLTCVDRYLAVLHPLTYMSLKKDRGFRIRHVCVCCVWLLGVVETALMTAGLVFIVLNFCVLILSLASIFYCTLSVLRALISPGPAKQLKGKKKVDQMKQRALHTILAITGALAMRFSFAIAWAAMIVLGINLNCVMLTMDVWLNLPSSLVLPALFLQKAGKFACLKTNLVFPIPSCS
;
A
#
# COMPACT_ATOMS: atom_id res chain seq x y z
N GLY A 1 -23.80 -14.35 -3.30
CA GLY A 1 -23.45 -13.02 -3.83
C GLY A 1 -23.54 -11.97 -2.75
N VAL A 2 -24.75 -11.52 -2.42
CA VAL A 2 -25.01 -10.42 -1.46
C VAL A 2 -24.36 -10.65 -0.10
N LEU A 3 -24.51 -11.82 0.53
CA LEU A 3 -23.90 -12.11 1.84
C LEU A 3 -22.37 -11.99 1.85
N ILE A 4 -21.70 -12.38 0.76
CA ILE A 4 -20.23 -12.33 0.65
C ILE A 4 -19.78 -10.88 0.47
N PHE A 5 -20.50 -10.11 -0.35
CA PHE A 5 -20.25 -8.69 -0.55
C PHE A 5 -20.48 -7.88 0.72
N THR A 6 -21.59 -8.12 1.44
CA THR A 6 -21.87 -7.47 2.72
C THR A 6 -20.85 -7.84 3.79
N SER A 7 -20.47 -9.12 3.89
CA SER A 7 -19.42 -9.58 4.82
C SER A 7 -18.07 -8.91 4.55
N PHE A 8 -17.71 -8.74 3.27
CA PHE A 8 -16.53 -7.99 2.89
C PHE A 8 -16.61 -6.54 3.36
N ILE A 9 -17.72 -5.84 3.12
CA ILE A 9 -17.82 -4.42 3.48
C ILE A 9 -17.77 -4.23 4.98
N ILE A 10 -18.43 -5.10 5.75
CA ILE A 10 -18.30 -5.17 7.20
C ILE A 10 -16.82 -5.34 7.58
N THR A 11 -16.12 -6.32 7.00
CA THR A 11 -14.70 -6.57 7.25
C THR A 11 -13.85 -5.32 6.97
N ASN A 12 -14.12 -4.58 5.89
CA ASN A 12 -13.35 -3.37 5.52
C ASN A 12 -13.61 -2.23 6.49
N ILE A 13 -14.87 -1.98 6.82
CA ILE A 13 -15.23 -0.94 7.78
C ILE A 13 -14.63 -1.27 9.15
N PHE A 14 -14.69 -2.52 9.62
CA PHE A 14 -14.19 -2.86 10.95
C PHE A 14 -12.67 -3.02 11.04
N LEU A 15 -11.97 -3.41 9.97
CA LEU A 15 -10.51 -3.56 9.99
C LEU A 15 -9.76 -2.36 9.42
N LEU A 16 -10.12 -1.91 8.21
CA LEU A 16 -9.35 -0.88 7.50
C LEU A 16 -9.63 0.52 8.05
N PHE A 17 -10.87 0.84 8.42
CA PHE A 17 -11.19 2.16 8.97
C PHE A 17 -10.41 2.49 10.26
N PRO A 18 -10.46 1.67 11.34
CA PRO A 18 -9.72 2.01 12.56
C PRO A 18 -8.20 2.00 12.34
N LEU A 19 -7.71 1.11 11.47
CA LEU A 19 -6.29 1.00 11.15
C LEU A 19 -5.79 2.22 10.37
N CYS A 20 -6.54 2.69 9.36
CA CYS A 20 -6.20 3.91 8.62
C CYS A 20 -6.29 5.15 9.50
N LEU A 21 -7.33 5.28 10.33
CA LEU A 21 -7.43 6.36 11.32
C LEU A 21 -6.26 6.33 12.30
N PHE A 22 -5.84 5.16 12.74
CA PHE A 22 -4.70 5.02 13.64
C PHE A 22 -3.39 5.46 12.98
N ILE A 23 -3.14 5.09 11.71
CA ILE A 23 -1.98 5.54 10.95
C ILE A 23 -2.01 7.05 10.76
N LEU A 24 -3.17 7.60 10.38
CA LEU A 24 -3.36 9.02 10.16
C LEU A 24 -3.11 9.79 11.46
N HIS A 25 -3.72 9.35 12.55
CA HIS A 25 -3.54 9.94 13.87
C HIS A 25 -2.09 9.84 14.34
N SER A 26 -1.45 8.67 14.20
CA SER A 26 -0.04 8.50 14.58
C SER A 26 0.89 9.37 13.72
N GLY A 27 0.62 9.49 12.42
CA GLY A 27 1.37 10.33 11.49
C GLY A 27 1.20 11.82 11.80
N ILE A 28 -0.02 12.27 12.05
CA ILE A 28 -0.34 13.64 12.48
C ILE A 28 0.29 13.94 13.83
N GLN A 29 0.20 13.02 14.80
CA GLN A 29 0.79 13.17 16.12
C GLN A 29 2.33 13.25 16.03
N GLN A 30 2.93 12.44 15.17
CA GLN A 30 4.37 12.48 14.93
C GLN A 30 4.79 13.74 14.20
N TRP A 31 4.00 14.21 13.21
CA TRP A 31 4.20 15.50 12.55
C TRP A 31 4.09 16.66 13.55
N TRP A 32 3.10 16.65 14.43
CA TRP A 32 2.92 17.65 15.49
C TRP A 32 4.09 17.66 16.48
N ARG A 33 4.60 16.49 16.88
CA ARG A 33 5.80 16.38 17.74
C ARG A 33 7.05 16.87 17.01
N ASN A 34 7.20 16.54 15.73
CA ASN A 34 8.32 16.93 14.90
C ASN A 34 8.27 18.40 14.45
N ASN A 35 7.10 19.05 14.45
CA ASN A 35 7.01 20.50 14.28
C ASN A 35 7.54 21.26 15.50
N ARG A 36 7.67 20.60 16.67
CA ARG A 36 8.30 21.18 17.88
C ARG A 36 9.79 20.88 18.01
N SER A 37 10.32 19.97 17.19
CA SER A 37 11.75 19.61 17.17
C SER A 37 12.09 19.17 15.76
N ALA A 38 13.00 19.89 15.09
CA ALA A 38 13.34 19.91 13.66
C ALA A 38 13.75 18.58 12.98
N SER A 39 13.21 17.44 13.39
CA SER A 39 13.36 16.16 12.69
C SER A 39 12.27 16.03 11.63
N SER A 40 12.65 15.99 10.36
CA SER A 40 11.72 15.74 9.26
C SER A 40 10.95 14.42 9.48
N MET A 41 9.67 14.36 9.12
CA MET A 41 8.97 13.08 8.99
C MET A 41 9.85 12.10 8.21
N SER A 42 9.89 10.84 8.65
CA SER A 42 10.66 9.84 7.91
C SER A 42 10.02 9.66 6.54
N HIS A 43 10.86 9.72 5.52
CA HIS A 43 10.54 9.66 4.09
C HIS A 43 9.63 8.49 3.68
N SER A 44 9.68 7.40 4.43
CA SER A 44 8.87 6.19 4.34
C SER A 44 7.38 6.42 4.64
N ASP A 45 7.10 7.42 5.47
CA ASP A 45 5.81 7.59 6.13
C ASP A 45 4.90 8.51 5.30
N PHE A 46 5.49 9.29 4.38
CA PHE A 46 4.78 10.15 3.43
C PHE A 46 3.90 9.36 2.45
N PHE A 47 4.47 8.38 1.73
CA PHE A 47 3.67 7.55 0.82
C PHE A 47 2.68 6.67 1.58
N THR A 48 3.06 6.20 2.78
CA THR A 48 2.17 5.42 3.65
C THR A 48 0.94 6.23 4.07
N PHE A 49 1.10 7.52 4.34
CA PHE A 49 0.00 8.43 4.65
C PHE A 49 -0.95 8.60 3.47
N HIS A 50 -0.41 8.88 2.27
CA HIS A 50 -1.25 9.00 1.06
C HIS A 50 -1.95 7.69 0.71
N LEU A 51 -1.30 6.54 0.92
CA LEU A 51 -1.96 5.25 0.80
C LEU A 51 -3.12 5.10 1.79
N ALA A 52 -2.93 5.47 3.06
CA ALA A 52 -3.99 5.41 4.05
C ALA A 52 -5.18 6.32 3.70
N VAL A 53 -4.93 7.49 3.10
CA VAL A 53 -5.99 8.37 2.58
C VAL A 53 -6.76 7.70 1.44
N ILE A 54 -6.06 7.10 0.48
CA ILE A 54 -6.68 6.36 -0.63
C ILE A 54 -7.51 5.17 -0.12
N GLU A 55 -7.01 4.43 0.89
CA GLU A 55 -7.76 3.34 1.51
C GLU A 55 -9.01 3.84 2.26
N LEU A 56 -8.94 4.99 2.93
CA LEU A 56 -10.12 5.62 3.54
C LEU A 56 -11.16 6.02 2.49
N MET A 57 -10.72 6.56 1.35
CA MET A 57 -11.61 6.84 0.23
C MET A 57 -12.26 5.55 -0.30
N SER A 58 -11.50 4.46 -0.39
CA SER A 58 -12.03 3.14 -0.78
C SER A 58 -13.13 2.67 0.18
N VAL A 59 -12.89 2.75 1.50
CA VAL A 59 -13.88 2.40 2.53
C VAL A 59 -15.14 3.26 2.39
N PHE A 60 -14.98 4.56 2.17
CA PHE A 60 -16.11 5.47 1.94
C PHE A 60 -16.89 5.10 0.67
N GLY A 61 -16.19 4.75 -0.42
CA GLY A 61 -16.80 4.22 -1.64
C GLY A 61 -17.60 2.93 -1.40
N CYS A 62 -17.09 2.01 -0.57
CA CYS A 62 -17.82 0.80 -0.18
C CYS A 62 -19.12 1.11 0.58
N VAL A 63 -19.07 2.06 1.53
CA VAL A 63 -20.27 2.49 2.29
C VAL A 63 -21.33 3.07 1.35
N LEU A 64 -20.92 3.95 0.42
CA LEU A 64 -21.85 4.49 -0.59
C LEU A 64 -22.40 3.38 -1.50
N GLY A 65 -21.59 2.38 -1.84
CA GLY A 65 -22.01 1.21 -2.59
C GLY A 65 -23.10 0.39 -1.87
N LEU A 66 -23.06 0.28 -0.54
CA LEU A 66 -24.13 -0.34 0.25
C LEU A 66 -25.41 0.49 0.29
N CYS A 67 -25.28 1.81 0.31
CA CYS A 67 -26.42 2.73 0.32
C CYS A 67 -27.08 2.85 -1.06
N ALA A 68 -26.37 2.51 -2.14
CA ALA A 68 -26.83 2.70 -3.51
C ALA A 68 -28.17 2.02 -3.86
N PRO A 69 -28.48 0.78 -3.44
CA PRO A 69 -29.78 0.15 -3.70
C PRO A 69 -30.96 0.88 -3.03
N TYR A 70 -30.69 1.61 -1.95
CA TYR A 70 -31.68 2.36 -1.17
C TYR A 70 -31.72 3.84 -1.55
N SER A 71 -30.97 4.25 -2.58
CA SER A 71 -30.79 5.64 -2.95
C SER A 71 -30.88 5.83 -4.47
N ASN A 72 -30.54 7.02 -4.94
CA ASN A 72 -30.61 7.38 -6.35
C ASN A 72 -29.42 6.83 -7.14
N ARG A 73 -29.60 6.67 -8.46
CA ARG A 73 -28.55 6.24 -9.41
C ARG A 73 -27.25 7.06 -9.30
N SER A 74 -27.34 8.33 -8.91
CA SER A 74 -26.17 9.19 -8.67
C SER A 74 -25.24 8.63 -7.59
N VAL A 75 -25.79 8.08 -6.51
CA VAL A 75 -25.01 7.50 -5.40
C VAL A 75 -24.21 6.29 -5.87
N LEU A 76 -24.81 5.44 -6.70
CA LEU A 76 -24.10 4.29 -7.30
C LEU A 76 -22.93 4.75 -8.17
N ILE A 77 -23.15 5.74 -9.04
CA ILE A 77 -22.11 6.28 -9.92
C ILE A 77 -20.98 6.90 -9.09
N THR A 78 -21.31 7.66 -8.05
CA THR A 78 -20.32 8.23 -7.14
C THR A 78 -19.52 7.15 -6.42
N ALA A 79 -20.17 6.10 -5.91
CA ALA A 79 -19.52 4.97 -5.25
C ALA A 79 -18.51 4.28 -6.19
N VAL A 80 -18.92 3.98 -7.43
CA VAL A 80 -18.05 3.35 -8.44
C VAL A 80 -16.86 4.23 -8.77
N ASN A 81 -17.06 5.54 -8.97
CA ASN A 81 -15.96 6.46 -9.25
C ASN A 81 -14.94 6.54 -8.10
N ILE A 82 -15.40 6.61 -6.85
CA ILE A 82 -14.52 6.67 -5.68
C ILE A 82 -13.71 5.37 -5.53
N LEU A 83 -14.37 4.22 -5.69
CA LEU A 83 -13.69 2.91 -5.65
C LEU A 83 -12.65 2.78 -6.77
N SER A 84 -13.00 3.22 -7.98
CA SER A 84 -12.12 3.18 -9.14
C SER A 84 -10.88 4.05 -8.94
N PHE A 85 -11.08 5.30 -8.54
CA PHE A 85 -10.01 6.22 -8.18
C PHE A 85 -9.08 5.62 -7.12
N SER A 86 -9.66 5.02 -6.07
CA SER A 86 -8.90 4.45 -4.96
C SER A 86 -8.09 3.23 -5.40
N SER A 87 -8.64 2.40 -6.29
CA SER A 87 -7.94 1.25 -6.85
C SER A 87 -6.70 1.69 -7.65
N PHE A 88 -6.85 2.65 -8.56
CA PHE A 88 -5.73 3.17 -9.36
C PHE A 88 -4.69 3.91 -8.53
N GLY A 89 -5.15 4.80 -7.65
CA GLY A 89 -4.28 5.52 -6.73
C GLY A 89 -3.43 4.57 -5.89
N GLY A 90 -4.03 3.48 -5.38
CA GLY A 90 -3.33 2.47 -4.60
C GLY A 90 -2.19 1.80 -5.37
N VAL A 91 -2.44 1.39 -6.61
CA VAL A 91 -1.44 0.79 -7.51
C VAL A 91 -0.24 1.72 -7.69
N TYR A 92 -0.49 2.98 -8.02
CA TYR A 92 0.57 3.96 -8.24
C TYR A 92 1.38 4.26 -6.99
N ILE A 93 0.73 4.41 -5.82
CA ILE A 93 1.43 4.61 -4.56
C ILE A 93 2.27 3.38 -4.17
N HIS A 94 1.82 2.17 -4.47
CA HIS A 94 2.62 0.95 -4.26
C HIS A 94 3.88 0.93 -5.15
N VAL A 95 3.76 1.30 -6.43
CA VAL A 95 4.92 1.43 -7.34
C VAL A 95 5.91 2.48 -6.81
N LEU A 96 5.42 3.68 -6.44
CA LEU A 96 6.27 4.74 -5.89
C LEU A 96 6.96 4.30 -4.58
N THR A 97 6.23 3.61 -3.71
CA THR A 97 6.80 3.05 -2.47
C THR A 97 7.91 2.03 -2.79
N CYS A 98 7.70 1.19 -3.81
CA CYS A 98 8.68 0.20 -4.23
C CYS A 98 9.96 0.84 -4.77
N VAL A 99 9.81 1.85 -5.63
CA VAL A 99 10.92 2.65 -6.18
C VAL A 99 11.67 3.40 -5.08
N ASP A 100 10.97 3.98 -4.10
CA ASP A 100 11.60 4.66 -2.97
C ASP A 100 12.49 3.71 -2.15
N ARG A 101 12.03 2.47 -1.92
CA ARG A 101 12.81 1.42 -1.25
C ARG A 101 14.00 0.96 -2.08
N TYR A 102 13.79 0.80 -3.38
CA TYR A 102 14.86 0.46 -4.32
C TYR A 102 15.97 1.50 -4.27
N LEU A 103 15.64 2.79 -4.38
CA LEU A 103 16.61 3.89 -4.32
C LEU A 103 17.34 3.93 -2.98
N ALA A 104 16.63 3.73 -1.86
CA ALA A 104 17.23 3.74 -0.54
C ALA A 104 18.28 2.63 -0.33
N VAL A 105 18.10 1.47 -0.98
CA VAL A 105 18.99 0.30 -0.81
C VAL A 105 20.14 0.30 -1.82
N LEU A 106 19.83 0.54 -3.10
CA LEU A 106 20.82 0.39 -4.19
C LEU A 106 21.55 1.68 -4.54
N HIS A 107 20.92 2.83 -4.34
CA HIS A 107 21.50 4.13 -4.67
C HIS A 107 21.47 5.08 -3.48
N PRO A 108 22.14 4.74 -2.35
CA PRO A 108 22.08 5.53 -1.12
C PRO A 108 22.59 6.97 -1.32
N LEU A 109 23.57 7.20 -2.20
CA LEU A 109 24.06 8.55 -2.51
C LEU A 109 23.01 9.39 -3.24
N THR A 110 22.34 8.81 -4.24
CA THR A 110 21.23 9.46 -4.96
C THR A 110 20.05 9.70 -4.01
N TYR A 111 19.72 8.72 -3.17
CA TYR A 111 18.68 8.83 -2.16
C TYR A 111 18.98 9.91 -1.11
N MET A 112 20.24 10.04 -0.66
CA MET A 112 20.67 11.09 0.27
C MET A 112 20.71 12.48 -0.40
N SER A 113 21.00 12.57 -1.70
CA SER A 113 20.86 13.81 -2.47
C SER A 113 19.39 14.23 -2.60
N LEU A 114 18.50 13.26 -2.88
CA LEU A 114 17.05 13.43 -2.82
C LEU A 114 16.60 13.83 -1.40
N LYS A 115 17.30 13.44 -0.34
CA LYS A 115 16.92 13.80 1.04
C LYS A 115 17.01 15.31 1.35
N LYS A 116 17.82 16.09 0.61
CA LYS A 116 17.84 17.56 0.72
C LYS A 116 16.53 18.19 0.22
N ASP A 117 16.35 19.51 0.36
CA ASP A 117 15.13 20.28 0.03
C ASP A 117 14.42 19.90 -1.29
N ARG A 118 15.15 19.38 -2.29
CA ARG A 118 14.58 18.96 -3.58
C ARG A 118 13.71 17.69 -3.50
N GLY A 119 13.94 16.74 -2.59
CA GLY A 119 13.15 15.49 -2.61
C GLY A 119 11.77 15.60 -2.01
N PHE A 120 11.55 16.53 -1.07
CA PHE A 120 10.18 16.83 -0.63
C PHE A 120 9.34 17.29 -1.82
N ARG A 121 9.87 18.21 -2.63
CA ARG A 121 9.20 18.70 -3.84
C ARG A 121 8.94 17.60 -4.86
N ILE A 122 9.95 16.78 -5.18
CA ILE A 122 9.80 15.69 -6.17
C ILE A 122 8.69 14.73 -5.73
N ARG A 123 8.66 14.33 -4.46
CA ARG A 123 7.66 13.39 -3.96
C ARG A 123 6.26 13.98 -3.94
N HIS A 124 6.14 15.25 -3.57
CA HIS A 124 4.86 15.95 -3.65
C HIS A 124 4.36 16.03 -5.09
N VAL A 125 5.24 16.34 -6.06
CA VAL A 125 4.92 16.31 -7.48
C VAL A 125 4.50 14.91 -7.92
N CYS A 126 5.24 13.86 -7.54
CA CYS A 126 4.87 12.48 -7.84
C CYS A 126 3.47 12.14 -7.30
N VAL A 127 3.17 12.52 -6.05
CA VAL A 127 1.83 12.31 -5.48
C VAL A 127 0.79 13.09 -6.25
N CYS A 128 1.00 14.37 -6.54
CA CYS A 128 0.07 15.15 -7.38
C CYS A 128 -0.17 14.45 -8.73
N CYS A 129 0.87 13.93 -9.38
CA CYS A 129 0.73 13.14 -10.61
C CYS A 129 -0.12 11.88 -10.39
N VAL A 130 0.08 11.15 -9.29
CA VAL A 130 -0.75 9.98 -8.97
C VAL A 130 -2.23 10.34 -8.83
N TRP A 131 -2.54 11.44 -8.14
CA TRP A 131 -3.91 11.90 -7.99
C TRP A 131 -4.51 12.33 -9.33
N LEU A 132 -3.76 13.07 -10.15
CA LEU A 132 -4.20 13.48 -11.49
C LEU A 132 -4.43 12.28 -12.41
N LEU A 133 -3.50 11.32 -12.45
CA LEU A 133 -3.63 10.09 -13.22
C LEU A 133 -4.83 9.27 -12.77
N GLY A 134 -5.06 9.16 -11.46
CA GLY A 134 -6.24 8.48 -10.93
C GLY A 134 -7.55 9.13 -11.37
N VAL A 135 -7.62 10.48 -11.40
CA VAL A 135 -8.80 11.20 -11.92
C VAL A 135 -8.98 10.97 -13.42
N VAL A 136 -7.90 11.05 -14.20
CA VAL A 136 -7.92 10.82 -15.65
C VAL A 136 -8.40 9.40 -15.96
N GLU A 137 -7.87 8.38 -15.29
CA GLU A 137 -8.30 6.98 -15.49
C GLU A 137 -9.76 6.75 -15.09
N THR A 138 -10.21 7.37 -14.00
CA THR A 138 -11.61 7.31 -13.59
C THR A 138 -12.52 7.96 -14.64
N ALA A 139 -12.12 9.09 -15.21
CA ALA A 139 -12.85 9.73 -16.30
C ALA A 139 -12.84 8.89 -17.60
N LEU A 140 -11.73 8.20 -17.87
CA LEU A 140 -11.60 7.32 -19.03
C LEU A 140 -12.42 6.02 -18.90
N MET A 141 -12.98 5.67 -17.74
CA MET A 141 -13.78 4.45 -17.58
C MET A 141 -14.93 4.35 -18.59
N THR A 142 -15.46 5.48 -19.06
CA THR A 142 -16.55 5.51 -20.05
C THR A 142 -16.07 5.25 -21.49
N ALA A 143 -14.76 5.17 -21.74
CA ALA A 143 -14.15 5.01 -23.06
C ALA A 143 -14.04 3.54 -23.54
N GLY A 144 -14.65 2.58 -22.82
CA GLY A 144 -14.79 1.19 -23.26
C GLY A 144 -13.46 0.48 -23.50
N LEU A 145 -13.21 0.02 -24.74
CA LEU A 145 -12.03 -0.78 -25.09
C LEU A 145 -10.70 -0.06 -24.82
N VAL A 146 -10.63 1.26 -25.08
CA VAL A 146 -9.41 2.05 -24.86
C VAL A 146 -9.00 2.01 -23.40
N PHE A 147 -9.97 2.13 -22.49
CA PHE A 147 -9.73 2.03 -21.06
C PHE A 147 -9.24 0.64 -20.65
N ILE A 148 -9.84 -0.43 -21.19
CA ILE A 148 -9.42 -1.81 -20.89
C ILE A 148 -7.95 -2.03 -21.29
N VAL A 149 -7.56 -1.60 -22.50
CA VAL A 149 -6.18 -1.75 -22.99
C VAL A 149 -5.21 -0.94 -22.13
N LEU A 150 -5.52 0.33 -21.87
CA LEU A 150 -4.67 1.20 -21.04
C LEU A 150 -4.52 0.62 -19.62
N ASN A 151 -5.62 0.20 -19.02
CA ASN A 151 -5.61 -0.40 -17.69
C ASN A 151 -4.73 -1.66 -17.64
N PHE A 152 -4.86 -2.53 -18.64
CA PHE A 152 -4.05 -3.73 -18.75
C PHE A 152 -2.56 -3.42 -18.85
N CYS A 153 -2.18 -2.45 -19.70
CA CYS A 153 -0.80 -1.99 -19.82
C CYS A 153 -0.27 -1.43 -18.50
N VAL A 154 -1.05 -0.59 -17.81
CA VAL A 154 -0.67 0.00 -16.52
C VAL A 154 -0.45 -1.07 -15.46
N LEU A 155 -1.34 -2.08 -15.35
CA LEU A 155 -1.22 -3.15 -14.38
C LEU A 155 0.03 -4.02 -14.63
N ILE A 156 0.32 -4.37 -15.89
CA ILE A 156 1.51 -5.15 -16.24
C ILE A 156 2.79 -4.37 -15.95
N LEU A 157 2.85 -3.10 -16.36
CA LEU A 157 4.02 -2.26 -16.11
C LEU A 157 4.25 -2.06 -14.61
N SER A 158 3.17 -1.89 -13.83
CA SER A 158 3.24 -1.77 -12.38
C SER A 158 3.76 -3.05 -11.72
N LEU A 159 3.24 -4.21 -12.14
CA LEU A 159 3.68 -5.50 -11.63
C LEU A 159 5.16 -5.77 -11.97
N ALA A 160 5.57 -5.53 -13.22
CA ALA A 160 6.95 -5.66 -13.66
C ALA A 160 7.89 -4.75 -12.85
N SER A 161 7.47 -3.49 -12.64
CA SER A 161 8.24 -2.51 -11.86
C SER A 161 8.41 -2.94 -10.40
N ILE A 162 7.33 -3.39 -9.75
CA ILE A 162 7.37 -3.88 -8.36
C ILE A 162 8.25 -5.11 -8.25
N PHE A 163 8.10 -6.07 -9.17
CA PHE A 163 8.91 -7.29 -9.17
C PHE A 163 10.40 -7.00 -9.37
N TYR A 164 10.72 -6.13 -10.34
CA TYR A 164 12.09 -5.69 -10.59
C TYR A 164 12.70 -5.00 -9.35
N CYS A 165 11.97 -4.06 -8.74
CA CYS A 165 12.43 -3.33 -7.57
C CYS A 165 12.63 -4.26 -6.37
N THR A 166 11.67 -5.15 -6.08
CA THR A 166 11.78 -6.13 -4.99
C THR A 166 12.94 -7.09 -5.21
N LEU A 167 13.09 -7.68 -6.39
CA LEU A 167 14.18 -8.61 -6.66
C LEU A 167 15.54 -7.92 -6.54
N SER A 168 15.65 -6.69 -7.04
CA SER A 168 16.86 -5.89 -6.94
C SER A 168 17.23 -5.61 -5.48
N VAL A 169 16.25 -5.20 -4.66
CA VAL A 169 16.44 -5.01 -3.21
C VAL A 169 16.79 -6.32 -2.50
N LEU A 170 16.13 -7.43 -2.85
CA LEU A 170 16.37 -8.76 -2.30
C LEU A 170 17.80 -9.22 -2.58
N ARG A 171 18.27 -9.09 -3.84
CA ARG A 171 19.64 -9.41 -4.24
C ARG A 171 20.65 -8.60 -3.43
N ALA A 172 20.45 -7.28 -3.32
CA ALA A 172 21.34 -6.42 -2.55
C ALA A 172 21.37 -6.76 -1.05
N LEU A 173 20.24 -7.19 -0.47
CA LEU A 173 20.16 -7.56 0.95
C LEU A 173 20.80 -8.92 1.26
N ILE A 174 20.72 -9.86 0.31
CA ILE A 174 21.33 -11.20 0.39
C ILE A 174 22.85 -11.13 0.17
N SER A 175 23.35 -10.21 -0.68
CA SER A 175 24.78 -10.06 -0.92
C SER A 175 25.54 -9.85 0.41
N PRO A 176 26.42 -10.80 0.81
CA PRO A 176 27.18 -10.68 2.03
C PRO A 176 28.20 -9.55 1.88
N GLY A 177 28.09 -8.52 2.73
CA GLY A 177 29.08 -7.43 2.75
C GLY A 177 30.45 -7.96 3.22
N PRO A 178 31.57 -7.52 2.60
CA PRO A 178 32.91 -8.06 2.85
C PRO A 178 33.44 -7.88 4.29
N ALA A 179 32.79 -7.06 5.12
CA ALA A 179 33.29 -6.68 6.45
C ALA A 179 32.63 -7.41 7.66
N LYS A 180 31.75 -8.41 7.46
CA LYS A 180 30.88 -8.96 8.53
C LYS A 180 31.26 -10.32 9.12
N GLN A 181 32.52 -10.74 9.06
CA GLN A 181 32.88 -12.08 9.53
C GLN A 181 32.98 -12.25 11.05
N LEU A 182 33.20 -11.23 11.89
CA LEU A 182 33.81 -11.53 13.19
C LEU A 182 32.96 -11.58 14.49
N LYS A 183 31.86 -10.85 14.74
CA LYS A 183 31.25 -10.92 16.11
C LYS A 183 29.77 -10.49 16.34
N GLY A 184 28.95 -10.30 15.30
CA GLY A 184 27.55 -9.79 15.46
C GLY A 184 26.47 -10.52 14.64
N LYS A 185 26.77 -11.73 14.14
CA LYS A 185 26.05 -12.41 13.04
C LYS A 185 24.57 -12.70 13.35
N LYS A 186 24.25 -13.27 14.53
CA LYS A 186 22.88 -13.76 14.85
C LYS A 186 21.79 -12.67 14.90
N LYS A 187 22.04 -11.51 15.55
CA LYS A 187 21.02 -10.45 15.69
C LYS A 187 20.79 -9.67 14.38
N VAL A 188 21.85 -9.41 13.62
CA VAL A 188 21.77 -8.67 12.35
C VAL A 188 21.13 -9.52 11.25
N ASP A 189 21.43 -10.83 11.20
CA ASP A 189 20.83 -11.74 10.24
C ASP A 189 19.34 -11.97 10.51
N GLN A 190 18.92 -12.02 11.79
CA GLN A 190 17.49 -12.15 12.13
C GLN A 190 16.67 -10.91 11.74
N MET A 191 17.21 -9.70 11.94
CA MET A 191 16.55 -8.46 11.50
C MET A 191 16.48 -8.36 9.97
N LYS A 192 17.55 -8.76 9.26
CA LYS A 192 17.57 -8.84 7.80
C LYS A 192 16.56 -9.86 7.27
N GLN A 193 16.54 -11.07 7.83
CA GLN A 193 15.64 -12.14 7.42
C GLN A 193 14.17 -11.77 7.65
N ARG A 194 13.86 -11.11 8.78
CA ARG A 194 12.51 -10.62 9.05
C ARG A 194 12.09 -9.57 8.03
N ALA A 195 12.96 -8.61 7.70
CA ALA A 195 12.68 -7.61 6.67
C ALA A 195 12.47 -8.24 5.29
N LEU A 196 13.28 -9.24 4.93
CA LEU A 196 13.14 -10.00 3.68
C LEU A 196 11.83 -10.76 3.60
N HIS A 197 11.46 -11.48 4.65
CA HIS A 197 10.19 -12.21 4.71
C HIS A 197 9.00 -11.26 4.60
N THR A 198 9.05 -10.10 5.27
CA THR A 198 8.00 -9.12 5.14
C THR A 198 7.91 -8.57 3.72
N ILE A 199 9.01 -8.16 3.09
CA ILE A 199 9.04 -7.67 1.70
C ILE A 199 8.50 -8.71 0.71
N LEU A 200 8.87 -9.98 0.90
CA LEU A 200 8.39 -11.08 0.08
C LEU A 200 6.88 -11.29 0.26
N ALA A 201 6.37 -11.22 1.50
CA ALA A 201 4.94 -11.29 1.77
C ALA A 201 4.16 -10.12 1.13
N ILE A 202 4.69 -8.89 1.18
CA ILE A 202 4.09 -7.72 0.49
C ILE A 202 4.04 -7.97 -1.01
N THR A 203 5.15 -8.40 -1.58
CA THR A 203 5.29 -8.59 -3.02
C THR A 203 4.39 -9.73 -3.50
N GLY A 204 4.28 -10.81 -2.73
CA GLY A 204 3.35 -11.90 -3.00
C GLY A 204 1.89 -11.45 -2.98
N ALA A 205 1.49 -10.69 -1.97
CA ALA A 205 0.13 -10.15 -1.88
C ALA A 205 -0.20 -9.21 -3.05
N LEU A 206 0.72 -8.30 -3.38
CA LEU A 206 0.56 -7.40 -4.52
C LEU A 206 0.53 -8.16 -5.85
N ALA A 207 1.43 -9.12 -6.06
CA ALA A 207 1.45 -9.92 -7.29
C ALA A 207 0.16 -10.73 -7.46
N MET A 208 -0.36 -11.30 -6.37
CA MET A 208 -1.65 -12.00 -6.37
C MET A 208 -2.80 -11.06 -6.77
N ARG A 209 -2.87 -9.86 -6.17
CA ARG A 209 -3.84 -8.81 -6.56
C ARG A 209 -3.75 -8.47 -8.05
N PHE A 210 -2.55 -8.14 -8.54
CA PHE A 210 -2.36 -7.73 -9.94
C PHE A 210 -2.70 -8.85 -10.93
N SER A 211 -2.32 -10.09 -10.61
CA SER A 211 -2.61 -11.25 -11.45
C SER A 211 -4.12 -11.48 -11.56
N PHE A 212 -4.85 -11.27 -10.46
CA PHE A 212 -6.29 -11.37 -10.43
C PHE A 212 -6.96 -10.25 -11.24
N ALA A 213 -6.51 -8.99 -11.11
CA ALA A 213 -7.01 -7.87 -11.90
C ALA A 213 -6.77 -8.06 -13.41
N ILE A 214 -5.61 -8.61 -13.79
CA ILE A 214 -5.30 -8.98 -15.18
C ILE A 214 -6.23 -10.09 -15.68
N ALA A 215 -6.45 -11.14 -14.88
CA ALA A 215 -7.36 -12.23 -15.23
C ALA A 215 -8.80 -11.71 -15.41
N TRP A 216 -9.26 -10.82 -14.53
CA TRP A 216 -10.55 -10.15 -14.64
C TRP A 216 -10.68 -9.37 -15.95
N ALA A 217 -9.70 -8.53 -16.28
CA ALA A 217 -9.70 -7.76 -17.52
C ALA A 217 -9.74 -8.68 -18.76
N ALA A 218 -8.98 -9.78 -18.75
CA ALA A 218 -8.99 -10.77 -19.82
C ALA A 218 -10.35 -11.48 -19.95
N MET A 219 -10.99 -11.84 -18.83
CA MET A 219 -12.32 -12.48 -18.81
C MET A 219 -13.42 -11.56 -19.35
N ILE A 220 -13.33 -10.25 -19.07
CA ILE A 220 -14.23 -9.25 -19.66
C ILE A 220 -14.07 -9.21 -21.18
N VAL A 221 -12.83 -9.21 -21.69
CA VAL A 221 -12.56 -9.23 -23.14
C VAL A 221 -13.07 -10.53 -23.78
N LEU A 222 -12.99 -11.65 -23.08
CA LEU A 222 -13.50 -12.96 -23.53
C LEU A 222 -15.03 -13.10 -23.42
N GLY A 223 -15.74 -12.10 -22.89
CA GLY A 223 -17.20 -12.11 -22.78
C GLY A 223 -17.76 -13.07 -21.74
N ILE A 224 -16.95 -13.53 -20.77
CA ILE A 224 -17.37 -14.49 -19.75
C ILE A 224 -18.02 -13.76 -18.56
N ASN A 225 -19.31 -13.97 -18.35
CA ASN A 225 -20.09 -13.31 -17.30
C ASN A 225 -19.94 -13.95 -15.90
N LEU A 226 -18.76 -13.79 -15.29
CA LEU A 226 -18.50 -14.13 -13.87
C LEU A 226 -18.30 -12.88 -12.98
N ASN A 227 -18.82 -11.74 -13.43
CA ASN A 227 -18.54 -10.41 -12.87
C ASN A 227 -18.81 -10.33 -11.35
N CYS A 228 -19.93 -10.84 -10.85
CA CYS A 228 -20.21 -10.72 -9.40
C CYS A 228 -19.24 -11.52 -8.53
N VAL A 229 -18.84 -12.72 -8.94
CA VAL A 229 -17.94 -13.59 -8.16
C VAL A 229 -16.53 -13.03 -8.19
N MET A 230 -16.04 -12.63 -9.36
CA MET A 230 -14.69 -12.13 -9.46
C MET A 230 -14.54 -10.69 -8.94
N LEU A 231 -15.58 -9.83 -9.00
CA LEU A 231 -15.57 -8.52 -8.32
C LEU A 231 -15.39 -8.75 -6.81
N THR A 232 -16.08 -9.75 -6.28
CA THR A 232 -15.97 -10.12 -4.88
C THR A 232 -14.55 -10.60 -4.56
N MET A 233 -13.93 -11.43 -5.41
CA MET A 233 -12.58 -11.96 -5.20
C MET A 233 -11.47 -10.92 -5.34
N ASP A 234 -11.54 -10.01 -6.33
CA ASP A 234 -10.58 -8.90 -6.49
C ASP A 234 -10.50 -8.09 -5.19
N VAL A 235 -11.68 -7.83 -4.66
CA VAL A 235 -11.94 -7.06 -3.46
C VAL A 235 -11.41 -7.79 -2.21
N TRP A 236 -11.56 -9.11 -2.08
CA TRP A 236 -10.92 -9.90 -1.01
C TRP A 236 -9.39 -9.96 -1.10
N LEU A 237 -8.83 -10.00 -2.31
CA LEU A 237 -7.37 -10.02 -2.54
C LEU A 237 -6.71 -8.66 -2.32
N ASN A 238 -7.50 -7.59 -2.32
CA ASN A 238 -7.05 -6.25 -1.95
C ASN A 238 -6.78 -6.12 -0.45
N LEU A 239 -7.54 -6.83 0.39
CA LEU A 239 -7.43 -6.77 1.86
C LEU A 239 -6.01 -7.07 2.40
N PRO A 240 -5.33 -8.17 2.02
CA PRO A 240 -3.97 -8.42 2.46
C PRO A 240 -2.98 -7.36 1.94
N SER A 241 -3.17 -6.86 0.72
CA SER A 241 -2.30 -5.83 0.15
C SER A 241 -2.39 -4.50 0.94
N SER A 242 -3.61 -4.11 1.31
CA SER A 242 -3.90 -2.89 2.07
C SER A 242 -3.47 -2.97 3.54
N LEU A 243 -3.51 -4.15 4.17
CA LEU A 243 -3.14 -4.36 5.57
C LEU A 243 -1.62 -4.44 5.80
N VAL A 244 -0.87 -4.87 4.78
CA VAL A 244 0.55 -5.19 4.91
C VAL A 244 1.43 -3.96 5.13
N LEU A 245 1.16 -2.83 4.46
CA LEU A 245 1.92 -1.58 4.67
C LEU A 245 1.70 -0.97 6.06
N PRO A 246 0.44 -0.82 6.53
CA PRO A 246 0.11 -0.44 7.90
C PRO A 246 0.72 -1.32 8.98
N ALA A 247 0.67 -2.65 8.80
CA ALA A 247 1.25 -3.58 9.74
C ALA A 247 2.78 -3.39 9.84
N LEU A 248 3.43 -3.10 8.72
CA LEU A 248 4.86 -2.80 8.67
C LEU A 248 5.20 -1.48 9.38
N PHE A 249 4.35 -0.46 9.24
CA PHE A 249 4.46 0.79 9.99
C PHE A 249 4.32 0.55 11.51
N LEU A 250 3.33 -0.25 11.92
CA LEU A 250 3.10 -0.61 13.32
C LEU A 250 4.28 -1.40 13.92
N GLN A 251 4.87 -2.29 13.12
CA GLN A 251 6.06 -3.05 13.50
C GLN A 251 7.29 -2.15 13.68
N LYS A 252 7.48 -1.15 12.81
CA LYS A 252 8.59 -0.18 12.91
C LYS A 252 8.41 0.79 14.08
N ALA A 253 7.18 1.17 14.41
CA ALA A 253 6.87 2.03 15.55
C ALA A 253 7.13 1.34 16.90
N GLY A 254 7.56 0.07 16.93
CA GLY A 254 7.90 -0.66 18.15
C GLY A 254 6.70 -1.01 19.04
N LYS A 255 5.47 -0.67 18.63
CA LYS A 255 4.27 -0.83 19.46
C LYS A 255 3.89 -2.30 19.74
N PHE A 256 4.36 -3.24 18.92
CA PHE A 256 4.25 -4.68 19.21
C PHE A 256 5.25 -5.20 20.26
N ALA A 257 6.34 -4.48 20.54
CA ALA A 257 7.28 -4.89 21.58
C ALA A 257 6.66 -4.73 22.98
N CYS A 258 5.81 -3.72 23.17
CA CYS A 258 5.12 -3.44 24.44
C CYS A 258 4.04 -4.48 24.76
N LEU A 259 3.32 -4.98 23.74
CA LEU A 259 2.34 -6.06 23.93
C LEU A 259 2.99 -7.41 24.25
N LYS A 260 4.23 -7.63 23.80
CA LYS A 260 5.01 -8.81 24.20
C LYS A 260 5.61 -8.68 25.61
N THR A 261 5.66 -7.48 26.18
CA THR A 261 6.16 -7.24 27.55
C THR A 261 5.07 -7.33 28.63
N ASN A 262 3.78 -7.37 28.26
CA ASN A 262 2.69 -7.46 29.24
C ASN A 262 2.23 -8.91 29.53
N LEU A 263 2.93 -9.93 29.01
CA LEU A 263 2.64 -11.35 29.28
C LEU A 263 3.82 -12.12 29.90
N VAL A 264 4.88 -11.42 30.31
CA VAL A 264 5.96 -12.00 31.12
C VAL A 264 6.31 -10.99 32.22
N PHE A 265 6.16 -11.41 33.47
CA PHE A 265 6.28 -10.65 34.72
C PHE A 265 7.61 -9.85 34.89
N PRO A 266 7.65 -8.88 35.84
CA PRO A 266 8.56 -7.73 35.87
C PRO A 266 9.77 -7.94 36.79
N ILE A 267 10.95 -7.42 36.45
CA ILE A 267 11.95 -6.85 37.40
C ILE A 267 12.90 -5.88 36.62
N PRO A 268 13.71 -4.98 37.25
CA PRO A 268 13.48 -3.53 37.21
C PRO A 268 14.71 -2.71 36.72
N SER A 269 14.56 -1.38 36.78
CA SER A 269 15.59 -0.33 36.86
C SER A 269 16.56 -0.12 35.69
N CYS A 270 16.35 0.97 34.95
CA CYS A 270 17.47 1.79 34.46
C CYS A 270 17.53 3.06 35.32
N SER A 271 18.64 3.19 36.05
CA SER A 271 19.24 4.45 36.50
C SER A 271 19.61 5.35 35.34
#